data_AF-A0A7Z9R0S2-F1
#
_entry.id   AF-A0A7Z9R0S2-F1
#
_cell.length_a   1.000
_cell.length_b   1.000
_cell.length_c   1.000
_cell.angle_alpha   90.00
_cell.angle_beta   90.00
_cell.angle_gamma   90.00
#
_symmetry.space_group_name_H-M   'P 1'
#
loop_
_entity.id
_entity.type
_entity.pdbx_description
1 polymer ?
#
loop_
_entity_poly.entity_id
_entity_poly.type
_entity_poly.pdbx_seq_one_letter_code
_entity_poly.pdbx_strand_id
1 'polypeptide(L)'
;MYEQPYQPYHISGWDSWYESHVWLHKPPYALWQIAISYLIFGINTFALRLPSLVLSVLSVWLTYLIGKELYNKHVGLLAAFLHGINPFVLQLIHGYMFSDYVDTALLFWVELACYLLLKAINQGETHYYILSGVAQGMAYLSKSFLGLTAFGLVISIYILQRLRFFRSSKVQDVKFSHIACQFGVSLLVAIPWTAYSFFRYKEEFLYEILMVFAHLNTHVEGWSSG
;
A
#
# COMPACT_ATOMS: atom_id res chain seq x y z
N MET A 1 -3.51 -22.09 15.15
CA MET A 1 -3.43 -23.00 13.99
C MET A 1 -4.84 -23.38 13.58
N TYR A 2 -5.09 -23.53 12.28
CA TYR A 2 -6.36 -23.94 11.67
C TYR A 2 -6.77 -25.34 12.18
N GLU A 3 -8.05 -25.56 12.42
CA GLU A 3 -8.55 -26.89 12.82
C GLU A 3 -8.42 -27.92 11.67
N GLN A 4 -8.48 -27.47 10.41
CA GLN A 4 -8.30 -28.29 9.20
C GLN A 4 -7.54 -27.50 8.11
N PRO A 5 -6.21 -27.55 8.08
CA PRO A 5 -5.43 -26.86 7.06
C PRO A 5 -5.58 -27.52 5.68
N TYR A 6 -5.51 -26.75 4.58
CA TYR A 6 -5.54 -27.29 3.21
C TYR A 6 -4.44 -28.33 2.92
N GLN A 7 -3.29 -28.23 3.60
CA GLN A 7 -2.27 -29.27 3.64
C GLN A 7 -1.86 -29.57 5.10
N PRO A 8 -1.48 -30.81 5.43
CA PRO A 8 -1.05 -31.17 6.77
C PRO A 8 0.08 -30.26 7.25
N TYR A 9 -0.02 -29.79 8.49
CA TYR A 9 1.06 -29.05 9.10
C TYR A 9 2.26 -29.98 9.32
N HIS A 10 3.33 -29.77 8.56
CA HIS A 10 4.66 -30.17 9.00
C HIS A 10 5.17 -29.01 9.85
N ILE A 11 5.31 -29.22 11.16
CA ILE A 11 5.83 -28.22 12.09
C ILE A 11 7.01 -28.86 12.79
N SER A 12 8.20 -28.60 12.28
CA SER A 12 9.45 -29.06 12.87
C SER A 12 9.98 -28.11 13.96
N GLY A 13 9.28 -27.01 14.26
CA GLY A 13 9.66 -26.02 15.28
C GLY A 13 9.02 -24.64 15.05
N TRP A 14 9.31 -23.65 15.91
CA TRP A 14 8.85 -22.25 15.75
C TRP A 14 9.45 -21.54 14.52
N ASP A 15 10.49 -22.12 13.93
CA ASP A 15 11.27 -21.68 12.78
C ASP A 15 10.81 -22.28 11.44
N SER A 16 9.86 -23.22 11.46
CA SER A 16 9.32 -23.93 10.28
C SER A 16 8.29 -23.14 9.45
N TRP A 17 8.29 -21.81 9.52
CA TRP A 17 7.33 -20.97 8.78
C TRP A 17 7.40 -21.17 7.26
N TYR A 18 8.56 -21.58 6.73
CA TYR A 18 8.76 -21.91 5.32
C TYR A 18 8.06 -23.22 4.89
N GLU A 19 7.65 -24.05 5.85
CA GLU A 19 6.84 -25.26 5.63
C GLU A 19 5.33 -24.91 5.50
N SER A 20 4.94 -23.65 5.70
CA SER A 20 3.57 -23.18 5.47
C SER A 20 3.28 -23.05 3.97
N HIS A 21 2.40 -23.89 3.45
CA HIS A 21 2.13 -24.00 2.02
C HIS A 21 1.23 -22.88 1.46
N VAL A 22 0.51 -22.17 2.33
CA VAL A 22 -0.40 -21.08 1.96
C VAL A 22 -0.12 -19.88 2.85
N TRP A 23 0.52 -18.84 2.30
CA TRP A 23 0.83 -17.61 3.01
C TRP A 23 -0.10 -16.49 2.54
N LEU A 24 -1.18 -16.24 3.29
CA LEU A 24 -2.17 -15.19 3.01
C LEU A 24 -2.01 -13.96 3.91
N HIS A 25 -1.02 -13.99 4.80
CA HIS A 25 -0.80 -12.94 5.78
C HIS A 25 -0.50 -11.58 5.14
N LYS A 26 0.17 -11.57 3.98
CA LYS A 26 0.43 -10.36 3.20
C LYS A 26 -0.22 -10.45 1.82
N PRO A 27 -0.81 -9.34 1.33
CA PRO A 27 -1.24 -9.23 -0.06
C PRO A 27 -0.10 -9.49 -1.08
N PRO A 28 -0.43 -9.90 -2.32
CA PRO A 28 0.50 -10.61 -3.19
C PRO A 28 1.39 -9.68 -4.01
N TYR A 29 1.06 -8.39 -4.13
CA TYR A 29 1.69 -7.48 -5.09
C TYR A 29 3.21 -7.44 -4.93
N ALA A 30 3.65 -7.35 -3.67
CA ALA A 30 5.06 -7.20 -3.36
C ALA A 30 5.88 -8.45 -3.76
N LEU A 31 5.25 -9.63 -3.80
CA LEU A 31 5.86 -10.86 -4.31
C LEU A 31 5.77 -10.95 -5.84
N TRP A 32 4.65 -10.52 -6.44
CA TRP A 32 4.49 -10.52 -7.90
C TRP A 32 5.54 -9.68 -8.61
N GLN A 33 5.86 -8.49 -8.09
CA GLN A 33 6.93 -7.65 -8.67
C GLN A 33 8.32 -8.33 -8.58
N ILE A 34 8.59 -9.06 -7.50
CA ILE A 34 9.84 -9.81 -7.34
C ILE A 34 9.86 -10.99 -8.32
N ALA A 35 8.75 -11.72 -8.45
CA ALA A 35 8.63 -12.84 -9.39
C ALA A 35 8.83 -12.40 -10.85
N ILE A 36 8.26 -11.25 -11.25
CA ILE A 36 8.48 -10.66 -12.57
C ILE A 36 9.95 -10.29 -12.77
N SER A 37 10.60 -9.71 -11.75
CA SER A 37 12.03 -9.39 -11.81
C SER A 37 12.90 -10.64 -11.97
N TYR A 38 12.62 -11.71 -11.23
CA TYR A 38 13.28 -13.00 -11.39
C TYR A 38 13.06 -13.63 -12.76
N LEU A 39 11.87 -13.49 -13.34
CA LEU A 39 11.57 -13.98 -14.67
C LEU A 39 12.45 -13.31 -15.75
N ILE A 40 12.76 -12.01 -15.57
CA ILE A 40 13.52 -11.22 -16.55
C ILE A 40 15.03 -11.33 -16.33
N PHE A 41 15.50 -11.28 -15.08
CA PHE A 41 16.92 -11.13 -14.73
C PHE A 41 17.53 -12.39 -14.09
N GLY A 42 16.74 -13.45 -13.91
CA GLY A 42 17.14 -14.66 -13.20
C GLY A 42 17.14 -14.51 -11.68
N ILE A 43 17.31 -15.64 -10.99
CA ILE A 43 17.31 -15.67 -9.52
C ILE A 43 18.68 -15.21 -9.02
N ASN A 44 18.75 -13.98 -8.53
CA ASN A 44 19.92 -13.41 -7.89
C ASN A 44 19.51 -12.25 -6.95
N THR A 45 20.45 -11.80 -6.11
CA THR A 45 20.20 -10.73 -5.13
C THR A 45 19.86 -9.39 -5.77
N PHE A 46 20.39 -9.12 -6.97
CA PHE A 46 20.07 -7.90 -7.73
C PHE A 46 18.61 -7.91 -8.18
N ALA A 47 18.16 -8.98 -8.82
CA ALA A 47 16.79 -9.15 -9.30
C ALA A 47 15.76 -9.12 -8.15
N LEU A 48 16.12 -9.66 -6.98
CA LEU A 48 15.28 -9.57 -5.78
C LEU A 48 15.02 -8.12 -5.35
N ARG A 49 16.05 -7.27 -5.41
CA ARG A 49 16.03 -5.90 -4.87
C ARG A 49 15.64 -4.84 -5.90
N LEU A 50 15.76 -5.17 -7.18
CA LEU A 50 15.51 -4.24 -8.29
C LEU A 50 14.12 -3.57 -8.22
N PRO A 51 13.00 -4.30 -7.99
CA PRO A 51 11.69 -3.67 -7.90
C PRO A 51 11.61 -2.63 -6.79
N SER A 52 12.06 -2.98 -5.57
CA SER A 52 12.07 -2.06 -4.44
C SER A 52 12.93 -0.82 -4.73
N LEU A 53 14.12 -1.01 -5.31
CA LEU A 53 15.00 0.09 -5.69
C LEU A 53 14.32 1.05 -6.67
N VAL A 54 13.66 0.51 -7.71
CA VAL A 54 12.93 1.33 -8.70
C VAL A 54 11.80 2.12 -8.02
N LEU A 55 11.00 1.45 -7.20
CA LEU A 55 9.88 2.09 -6.51
C LEU A 55 10.34 3.18 -5.54
N SER A 56 11.41 2.96 -4.79
CA SER A 56 11.97 3.97 -3.88
C SER A 56 12.46 5.21 -4.63
N VAL A 57 13.14 5.05 -5.77
CA VAL A 57 13.58 6.19 -6.58
C VAL A 57 12.38 6.97 -7.12
N LEU A 58 11.36 6.26 -7.60
CA LEU A 58 10.13 6.90 -8.08
C LEU A 58 9.36 7.58 -6.94
N SER A 59 9.39 7.05 -5.73
CA SER A 59 8.81 7.66 -4.53
C SER A 59 9.44 9.02 -4.18
N VAL A 60 10.77 9.10 -4.24
CA VAL A 60 11.49 10.39 -4.07
C VAL A 60 11.06 11.39 -5.15
N TRP A 61 10.90 10.93 -6.40
CA TRP A 61 10.41 11.77 -7.48
C TRP A 61 8.95 12.22 -7.29
N LEU A 62 8.07 11.33 -6.81
CA LEU A 62 6.68 11.68 -6.47
C LEU A 62 6.63 12.70 -5.34
N THR A 63 7.49 12.58 -4.33
CA THR A 63 7.61 13.57 -3.25
C THR A 63 7.95 14.95 -3.80
N TYR A 64 8.88 15.03 -4.76
CA TYR A 64 9.17 16.28 -5.47
C TYR A 64 7.92 16.85 -6.15
N LEU A 65 7.17 16.01 -6.87
CA LEU A 65 5.96 16.42 -7.59
C LEU A 65 4.87 16.92 -6.64
N ILE A 66 4.64 16.22 -5.53
CA ILE A 66 3.67 16.62 -4.49
C ILE A 66 4.07 17.97 -3.88
N GLY A 67 5.34 18.12 -3.45
CA GLY A 67 5.81 19.37 -2.85
C GLY A 67 5.78 20.55 -3.82
N LYS A 68 6.07 20.30 -5.11
CA LYS A 68 5.97 21.29 -6.18
C LYS A 68 4.52 21.73 -6.40
N GLU A 69 3.58 20.79 -6.40
CA GLU A 69 2.16 21.04 -6.66
C GLU A 69 1.48 21.76 -5.48
N LEU A 70 1.85 21.40 -4.23
CA LEU A 70 1.31 22.04 -3.03
C LEU A 70 1.85 23.46 -2.82
N TYR A 71 3.13 23.67 -3.14
CA TYR A 71 3.81 24.94 -2.85
C TYR A 71 4.55 25.46 -4.08
N ASN A 72 5.82 25.08 -4.25
CA ASN A 72 6.67 25.55 -5.33
C ASN A 72 7.86 24.60 -5.58
N LYS A 73 8.62 24.86 -6.64
CA LYS A 73 9.77 24.02 -7.05
C LYS A 73 10.82 23.84 -5.96
N HIS A 74 11.10 24.88 -5.15
CA HIS A 74 12.11 24.80 -4.10
C HIS A 74 11.67 23.91 -2.95
N VAL A 75 10.41 24.02 -2.52
CA VAL A 75 9.83 23.13 -1.49
C VAL A 75 9.80 21.69 -1.98
N GLY A 76 9.43 21.45 -3.24
CA GLY A 76 9.51 20.11 -3.83
C GLY A 76 10.92 19.53 -3.81
N LEU A 77 11.94 20.31 -4.20
CA LEU A 77 13.34 19.85 -4.18
C LEU A 77 13.82 19.54 -2.76
N LEU A 78 13.48 20.41 -1.80
CA LEU A 78 13.84 20.19 -0.40
C LEU A 78 13.15 18.93 0.16
N ALA A 79 11.86 18.74 -0.12
CA ALA A 79 11.11 17.56 0.33
C ALA A 79 11.69 16.26 -0.26
N ALA A 80 12.01 16.24 -1.55
CA ALA A 80 12.64 15.09 -2.18
C ALA A 80 14.06 14.81 -1.66
N PHE A 81 14.84 15.87 -1.39
CA PHE A 81 16.14 15.73 -0.73
C PHE A 81 16.00 15.09 0.65
N LEU A 82 15.08 15.60 1.49
CA LEU A 82 14.81 15.07 2.83
C LEU A 82 14.31 13.61 2.79
N HIS A 83 13.48 13.25 1.80
CA HIS A 83 13.07 11.87 1.58
C HIS A 83 14.29 11.01 1.21
N GLY A 84 15.10 11.44 0.23
CA GLY A 84 16.24 10.67 -0.26
C GLY A 84 17.32 10.40 0.81
N ILE A 85 17.50 11.31 1.77
CA ILE A 85 18.45 11.12 2.88
C ILE A 85 17.81 10.43 4.10
N ASN A 86 16.52 10.13 4.07
CA ASN A 86 15.82 9.58 5.22
C ASN A 86 16.39 8.18 5.56
N PRO A 87 17.01 8.01 6.74
CA PRO A 87 17.67 6.77 7.09
C PRO A 87 16.71 5.59 7.20
N PHE A 88 15.43 5.81 7.52
CA PHE A 88 14.42 4.75 7.57
C PHE A 88 14.10 4.22 6.17
N VAL A 89 13.90 5.11 5.20
CA VAL A 89 13.67 4.74 3.80
C VAL A 89 14.90 4.06 3.22
N LEU A 90 16.10 4.54 3.56
CA LEU A 90 17.34 3.89 3.16
C LEU A 90 17.47 2.49 3.78
N GLN A 91 17.20 2.31 5.08
CA GLN A 91 17.27 1.00 5.73
C GLN A 91 16.37 -0.04 5.06
N LEU A 92 15.17 0.38 4.63
CA LEU A 92 14.23 -0.45 3.87
C LEU A 92 14.72 -0.85 2.47
N ILE A 93 15.72 -0.18 1.91
CA ILE A 93 16.25 -0.48 0.57
C ILE A 93 17.49 -1.39 0.65
N HIS A 94 18.27 -1.25 1.73
CA HIS A 94 19.54 -1.95 1.88
C HIS A 94 19.38 -3.41 2.33
N GLY A 95 18.18 -3.83 2.76
CA GLY A 95 17.91 -5.19 3.19
C GLY A 95 18.39 -5.48 4.62
N TYR A 96 18.50 -4.45 5.47
CA TYR A 96 18.93 -4.62 6.86
C TYR A 96 17.77 -5.13 7.75
N MET A 97 16.52 -4.98 7.29
CA MET A 97 15.30 -5.46 7.95
C MET A 97 14.59 -6.48 7.04
N PHE A 98 14.04 -7.54 7.64
CA PHE A 98 13.21 -8.48 6.89
C PHE A 98 11.82 -7.84 6.64
N SER A 99 11.31 -7.89 5.40
CA SER A 99 9.99 -7.36 4.90
C SER A 99 10.01 -6.03 4.13
N ASP A 100 11.19 -5.49 3.86
CA ASP A 100 11.49 -4.26 3.12
C ASP A 100 10.69 -4.00 1.81
N TYR A 101 10.38 -5.07 1.05
CA TYR A 101 9.73 -4.98 -0.25
C TYR A 101 8.22 -4.65 -0.18
N VAL A 102 7.55 -4.99 0.93
CA VAL A 102 6.13 -4.69 1.13
C VAL A 102 5.92 -3.23 1.45
N ASP A 103 6.74 -2.69 2.36
CA ASP A 103 6.64 -1.31 2.82
C ASP A 103 7.05 -0.31 1.75
N THR A 104 8.09 -0.65 0.97
CA THR A 104 8.50 0.16 -0.19
C THR A 104 7.39 0.24 -1.23
N ALA A 105 6.72 -0.88 -1.53
CA ALA A 105 5.59 -0.90 -2.44
C ALA A 105 4.41 -0.07 -1.93
N LEU A 106 4.06 -0.23 -0.65
CA LEU A 106 3.00 0.56 -0.02
C LEU A 106 3.29 2.07 -0.14
N LEU A 107 4.50 2.49 0.24
CA LEU A 107 4.91 3.90 0.23
C LEU A 107 4.69 4.51 -1.16
N PHE A 108 5.23 3.86 -2.19
CA PHE A 108 5.10 4.33 -3.57
C PHE A 108 3.64 4.46 -4.02
N TRP A 109 2.83 3.42 -3.83
CA TRP A 109 1.44 3.43 -4.29
C TRP A 109 0.57 4.43 -3.53
N VAL A 110 0.83 4.64 -2.24
CA VAL A 110 0.17 5.68 -1.44
C VAL A 110 0.57 7.07 -1.92
N GLU A 111 1.86 7.34 -2.13
CA GLU A 111 2.33 8.62 -2.67
C GLU A 111 1.74 8.91 -4.05
N LEU A 112 1.70 7.90 -4.93
CA LEU A 112 1.10 8.03 -6.24
C LEU A 112 -0.40 8.32 -6.15
N ALA A 113 -1.13 7.61 -5.28
CA ALA A 113 -2.56 7.85 -5.06
C ALA A 113 -2.83 9.27 -4.54
N CYS A 114 -2.01 9.76 -3.60
CA CYS A 114 -2.07 11.12 -3.07
C CYS A 114 -1.74 12.18 -4.13
N TYR A 115 -0.69 11.96 -4.94
CA TYR A 115 -0.33 12.88 -6.02
C TYR A 115 -1.44 12.98 -7.08
N LEU A 116 -1.99 11.85 -7.51
CA LEU A 116 -3.09 11.80 -8.47
C LEU A 116 -4.35 12.44 -7.90
N LEU A 117 -4.66 12.20 -6.62
CA LEU A 117 -5.77 12.85 -5.94
C LEU A 117 -5.59 14.37 -5.89
N LEU A 118 -4.37 14.85 -5.60
CA LEU A 118 -4.06 16.28 -5.61
C LEU A 118 -4.29 16.89 -7.00
N LYS A 119 -3.85 16.22 -8.06
CA LYS A 119 -4.15 16.63 -9.45
C LYS A 119 -5.65 16.61 -9.75
N ALA A 120 -6.37 15.60 -9.27
CA ALA A 120 -7.81 15.46 -9.46
C ALA A 120 -8.56 16.64 -8.84
N ILE A 121 -8.15 17.06 -7.64
CA ILE A 121 -8.78 18.14 -6.90
C ILE A 121 -8.42 19.52 -7.49
N ASN A 122 -7.19 19.70 -7.99
CA ASN A 122 -6.78 20.95 -8.62
C ASN A 122 -7.41 21.13 -10.03
N GLN A 123 -7.45 20.05 -10.82
CA GLN A 123 -7.90 20.09 -12.22
C GLN A 123 -9.39 19.79 -12.39
N GLY A 124 -10.03 19.13 -11.42
CA GLY A 124 -11.45 18.77 -11.48
C GLY A 124 -11.76 17.55 -12.32
N GLU A 125 -10.74 16.98 -12.96
CA GLU A 125 -10.93 15.95 -13.97
C GLU A 125 -11.15 14.57 -13.34
N THR A 126 -12.20 13.88 -13.78
CA THR A 126 -12.60 12.59 -13.20
C THR A 126 -11.56 11.49 -13.43
N HIS A 127 -10.78 11.55 -14.52
CA HIS A 127 -9.79 10.51 -14.81
C HIS A 127 -8.70 10.42 -13.75
N TYR A 128 -8.32 11.51 -13.08
CA TYR A 128 -7.34 11.45 -12.00
C TYR A 128 -7.91 10.79 -10.73
N TYR A 129 -9.22 10.91 -10.46
CA TYR A 129 -9.86 10.14 -9.40
C TYR A 129 -9.85 8.64 -9.70
N ILE A 130 -10.06 8.26 -10.97
CA ILE A 130 -9.95 6.86 -11.42
C ILE A 130 -8.51 6.36 -11.22
N LEU A 131 -7.51 7.08 -11.72
CA LEU A 131 -6.10 6.70 -11.58
C LEU A 131 -5.67 6.64 -10.10
N SER A 132 -6.14 7.58 -9.28
CA SER A 132 -5.92 7.57 -7.83
C SER A 132 -6.55 6.32 -7.19
N GLY A 133 -7.76 5.94 -7.61
CA GLY A 133 -8.43 4.71 -7.19
C GLY A 133 -7.64 3.45 -7.57
N VAL A 134 -7.06 3.40 -8.78
CA VAL A 134 -6.19 2.29 -9.20
C VAL A 134 -4.96 2.20 -8.30
N ALA A 135 -4.25 3.32 -8.11
CA ALA A 135 -3.07 3.36 -7.25
C ALA A 135 -3.40 2.94 -5.80
N GLN A 136 -4.55 3.38 -5.29
CA GLN A 136 -5.05 2.99 -3.97
C GLN A 136 -5.35 1.49 -3.87
N GLY A 137 -5.95 0.90 -4.90
CA GLY A 137 -6.17 -0.55 -4.97
C GLY A 137 -4.85 -1.33 -4.96
N MET A 138 -3.83 -0.84 -5.66
CA MET A 138 -2.49 -1.42 -5.64
C MET A 138 -1.80 -1.27 -4.27
N ALA A 139 -2.02 -0.15 -3.58
CA ALA A 139 -1.55 0.04 -2.20
C ALA A 139 -2.20 -0.97 -1.24
N TYR A 140 -3.50 -1.24 -1.41
CA TYR A 140 -4.20 -2.29 -0.66
C TYR A 140 -3.62 -3.68 -0.95
N LEU A 141 -3.31 -3.97 -2.21
CA LEU A 141 -2.64 -5.22 -2.61
C LEU A 141 -1.18 -5.31 -2.15
N SER A 142 -0.64 -4.26 -1.52
CA SER A 142 0.67 -4.28 -0.87
C SER A 142 0.54 -4.53 0.64
N LYS A 143 -0.24 -3.70 1.36
CA LYS A 143 -0.36 -3.78 2.84
C LYS A 143 -1.77 -3.43 3.35
N SER A 144 -2.79 -4.06 2.76
CA SER A 144 -4.19 -4.06 3.21
C SER A 144 -4.70 -2.65 3.58
N PHE A 145 -5.14 -2.45 4.82
CA PHE A 145 -5.87 -1.26 5.26
C PHE A 145 -5.07 0.05 5.17
N LEU A 146 -3.73 0.01 5.26
CA LEU A 146 -2.91 1.23 5.12
C LEU A 146 -2.99 1.82 3.71
N GLY A 147 -3.41 1.03 2.71
CA GLY A 147 -3.65 1.53 1.36
C GLY A 147 -4.84 2.48 1.24
N LEU A 148 -5.74 2.56 2.23
CA LEU A 148 -6.95 3.40 2.20
C LEU A 148 -6.70 4.87 2.57
N THR A 149 -5.44 5.28 2.75
CA THR A 149 -5.03 6.65 3.09
C THR A 149 -5.58 7.70 2.11
N ALA A 150 -5.47 7.46 0.81
CA ALA A 150 -6.00 8.38 -0.21
C ALA A 150 -7.54 8.53 -0.15
N PHE A 151 -8.25 7.48 0.27
CA PHE A 151 -9.70 7.54 0.47
C PHE A 151 -10.06 8.34 1.72
N GLY A 152 -9.32 8.15 2.82
CA GLY A 152 -9.48 8.99 4.02
C GLY A 152 -9.22 10.48 3.72
N LEU A 153 -8.22 10.76 2.87
CA LEU A 153 -7.90 12.13 2.46
C LEU A 153 -9.03 12.77 1.63
N VAL A 154 -9.59 12.08 0.63
CA VAL A 154 -10.67 12.65 -0.20
C VAL A 154 -11.95 12.89 0.61
N ILE A 155 -12.28 11.99 1.55
CA ILE A 155 -13.42 12.18 2.48
C ILE A 155 -13.18 13.38 3.39
N SER A 156 -11.98 13.51 3.94
CA SER A 156 -11.64 14.62 4.83
C SER A 156 -11.79 15.95 4.10
N ILE A 157 -11.31 16.04 2.86
CA ILE A 157 -11.44 17.24 2.02
C ILE A 157 -12.92 17.53 1.72
N TYR A 158 -13.71 16.51 1.37
CA TYR A 158 -15.14 16.66 1.13
C TYR A 158 -15.88 17.21 2.35
N ILE A 159 -15.61 16.68 3.55
CA ILE A 159 -16.23 17.15 4.80
C ILE A 159 -15.80 18.59 5.10
N LEU A 160 -14.50 18.91 5.00
CA LEU A 160 -13.98 20.26 5.25
C LEU A 160 -14.57 21.31 4.31
N GLN A 161 -14.80 20.96 3.04
CA GLN A 161 -15.49 21.82 2.07
C GLN A 161 -16.96 22.06 2.48
N ARG A 162 -17.67 21.03 2.94
CA ARG A 162 -19.07 21.13 3.41
C ARG A 162 -19.21 21.94 4.70
N LEU A 163 -18.26 21.81 5.61
CA LEU A 163 -18.18 22.59 6.85
C LEU A 163 -17.73 24.04 6.61
N ARG A 164 -17.43 24.43 5.35
CA ARG A 164 -16.92 25.75 4.95
C ARG A 164 -15.63 26.17 5.66
N PHE A 165 -14.88 25.20 6.20
CA PHE A 165 -13.65 25.47 6.94
C PHE A 165 -12.50 25.85 5.99
N PHE A 166 -12.50 25.31 4.78
CA PHE A 166 -11.55 25.66 3.72
C PHE A 166 -12.31 26.01 2.43
N ARG A 167 -12.28 27.28 2.04
CA ARG A 167 -12.73 27.74 0.72
C ARG A 167 -11.57 28.42 0.01
N SER A 168 -10.68 27.62 -0.55
CA SER A 168 -9.58 28.09 -1.39
C SER A 168 -10.01 28.09 -2.86
N SER A 169 -9.77 29.20 -3.58
CA SER A 169 -10.07 29.33 -5.01
C SER A 169 -9.34 28.29 -5.89
N LYS A 170 -8.24 27.71 -5.38
CA LYS A 170 -7.43 26.72 -6.11
C LYS A 170 -7.99 25.29 -6.06
N VAL A 171 -8.91 25.00 -5.15
CA VAL A 171 -9.39 23.64 -4.87
C VAL A 171 -10.78 23.50 -5.47
N GLN A 172 -10.97 22.53 -6.37
CA GLN A 172 -12.29 22.28 -6.94
C GLN A 172 -13.20 21.54 -5.96
N ASP A 173 -14.51 21.71 -6.16
CA ASP A 173 -15.52 21.08 -5.33
C ASP A 173 -15.52 19.56 -5.55
N VAL A 174 -15.23 18.82 -4.47
CA VAL A 174 -15.28 17.36 -4.49
C VAL A 174 -16.73 16.94 -4.41
N LYS A 175 -17.20 16.18 -5.41
CA LYS A 175 -18.55 15.61 -5.42
C LYS A 175 -18.53 14.21 -4.83
N PHE A 176 -19.69 13.79 -4.30
CA PHE A 176 -19.87 12.41 -3.83
C PHE A 176 -19.58 11.38 -4.94
N SER A 177 -19.89 11.70 -6.20
CA SER A 177 -19.57 10.86 -7.35
C SER A 177 -18.06 10.61 -7.52
N HIS A 178 -17.21 11.58 -7.20
CA HIS A 178 -15.75 11.42 -7.29
C HIS A 178 -15.24 10.46 -6.22
N ILE A 179 -15.76 10.58 -4.99
CA ILE A 179 -15.43 9.68 -3.88
C ILE A 179 -15.88 8.25 -4.21
N ALA A 180 -17.13 8.10 -4.66
CA ALA A 180 -17.68 6.82 -5.06
C ALA A 180 -16.90 6.21 -6.24
N CYS A 181 -16.45 7.02 -7.19
CA CYS A 181 -15.63 6.59 -8.31
C CYS A 181 -14.25 6.09 -7.86
N GLN A 182 -13.51 6.89 -7.09
CA GLN A 182 -12.19 6.51 -6.58
C GLN A 182 -12.28 5.22 -5.74
N PHE A 183 -13.26 5.15 -4.84
CA PHE A 183 -13.46 3.98 -3.98
C PHE A 183 -13.89 2.75 -4.80
N GLY A 184 -14.86 2.90 -5.71
CA GLY A 184 -15.30 1.82 -6.59
C GLY A 184 -14.17 1.25 -7.43
N VAL A 185 -13.32 2.10 -8.01
CA VAL A 185 -12.15 1.65 -8.78
C VAL A 185 -11.14 0.94 -7.88
N SER A 186 -10.88 1.45 -6.67
CA SER A 186 -9.98 0.77 -5.73
C SER A 186 -10.47 -0.62 -5.35
N LEU A 187 -11.79 -0.80 -5.18
CA LEU A 187 -12.41 -2.09 -4.93
C LEU A 187 -12.29 -3.01 -6.14
N LEU A 188 -12.50 -2.50 -7.36
CA LEU A 188 -12.35 -3.30 -8.58
C LEU A 188 -10.93 -3.87 -8.74
N VAL A 189 -9.90 -3.16 -8.28
CA VAL A 189 -8.52 -3.64 -8.31
C VAL A 189 -8.24 -4.63 -7.19
N ALA A 190 -8.75 -4.39 -5.97
CA ALA A 190 -8.49 -5.24 -4.81
C ALA A 190 -9.30 -6.55 -4.82
N ILE A 191 -10.59 -6.48 -5.17
CA ILE A 191 -11.55 -7.59 -5.07
C ILE A 191 -11.10 -8.86 -5.78
N PRO A 192 -10.55 -8.86 -7.01
CA PRO A 192 -10.21 -10.09 -7.71
C PRO A 192 -9.30 -11.02 -6.91
N TRP A 193 -8.24 -10.48 -6.30
CA TRP A 193 -7.33 -11.27 -5.46
C TRP A 193 -8.00 -11.68 -4.14
N THR A 194 -8.69 -10.74 -3.50
CA THR A 194 -9.35 -10.99 -2.21
C THR A 194 -10.43 -12.07 -2.34
N ALA A 195 -11.22 -12.02 -3.42
CA ALA A 195 -12.22 -13.01 -3.76
C ALA A 195 -11.59 -14.36 -4.11
N TYR A 196 -10.54 -14.38 -4.93
CA TYR A 196 -9.79 -15.60 -5.23
C TYR A 196 -9.28 -16.28 -3.94
N SER A 197 -8.68 -15.50 -3.05
CA SER A 197 -8.16 -15.99 -1.77
C SER A 197 -9.28 -16.56 -0.89
N PHE A 198 -10.42 -15.86 -0.80
CA PHE A 198 -11.58 -16.30 -0.04
C PHE A 198 -12.20 -17.59 -0.59
N PHE A 199 -12.40 -17.69 -1.91
CA PHE A 199 -13.03 -18.87 -2.52
C PHE A 199 -12.10 -20.09 -2.55
N ARG A 200 -10.78 -19.88 -2.65
CA ARG A 200 -9.81 -20.96 -2.74
C ARG A 200 -9.32 -21.46 -1.39
N TYR A 201 -9.14 -20.56 -0.41
CA TYR A 201 -8.51 -20.81 0.89
C TYR A 201 -9.35 -20.20 2.01
N LYS A 202 -10.62 -20.60 2.09
CA LYS A 202 -11.62 -19.96 2.94
C LYS A 202 -11.23 -19.96 4.42
N GLU A 203 -10.80 -21.09 4.94
CA GLU A 203 -10.46 -21.25 6.36
C GLU A 203 -9.24 -20.41 6.73
N GLU A 204 -8.19 -20.45 5.90
CA GLU A 204 -6.97 -19.67 6.08
C GLU A 204 -7.24 -18.17 5.97
N PHE A 205 -8.05 -17.76 4.99
CA PHE A 205 -8.39 -16.36 4.77
C PHE A 205 -9.25 -15.79 5.92
N LEU A 206 -10.24 -16.55 6.39
CA LEU A 206 -11.08 -16.12 7.52
C LEU A 206 -10.27 -15.98 8.81
N TYR A 207 -9.38 -16.93 9.09
CA TYR A 207 -8.50 -16.85 10.24
C TYR A 207 -7.56 -15.63 10.16
N GLU A 208 -6.92 -15.37 9.03
CA GLU A 208 -6.06 -14.19 8.86
C GLU A 208 -6.85 -12.90 9.08
N ILE A 209 -8.07 -12.78 8.54
CA ILE A 209 -8.94 -11.62 8.80
C ILE A 209 -9.27 -11.50 10.29
N LEU A 210 -9.67 -12.59 10.94
CA LEU A 210 -9.97 -12.60 12.37
C LEU A 210 -8.75 -12.19 13.20
N MET A 211 -7.56 -12.66 12.85
CA MET A 211 -6.31 -12.29 13.50
C MET A 211 -6.03 -10.79 13.31
N VAL A 212 -6.20 -10.24 12.10
CA VAL A 212 -6.02 -8.80 11.86
C VAL A 212 -6.97 -7.95 12.73
N PHE A 213 -8.23 -8.38 12.90
CA PHE A 213 -9.16 -7.71 13.81
C PHE A 213 -8.84 -7.94 15.29
N ALA A 214 -8.35 -9.12 15.65
CA ALA A 214 -7.94 -9.44 17.01
C ALA A 214 -6.80 -8.51 17.46
N HIS A 215 -5.83 -8.20 16.60
CA HIS A 215 -4.75 -7.24 16.91
C HIS A 215 -5.24 -5.82 17.30
N LEU A 216 -6.49 -5.44 16.98
CA LEU A 216 -7.05 -4.16 17.42
C LEU A 216 -7.49 -4.16 18.89
N ASN A 217 -7.85 -5.33 19.44
CA ASN A 217 -8.47 -5.45 20.76
C ASN A 217 -7.69 -6.36 21.71
N THR A 218 -6.78 -7.20 21.20
CA THR A 218 -6.02 -8.16 21.98
C THR A 218 -4.54 -8.11 21.61
N HIS A 219 -3.67 -8.25 22.61
CA HIS A 219 -2.23 -8.47 22.40
C HIS A 219 -2.03 -9.91 21.94
N VAL A 220 -2.12 -10.12 20.62
CA VAL A 220 -1.98 -11.44 20.00
C VAL A 220 -0.50 -11.84 19.85
N GLU A 221 0.40 -10.86 19.82
CA GLU A 221 1.84 -11.09 19.79
C GLU A 221 2.38 -11.08 21.24
N GLY A 222 2.71 -12.25 21.77
CA GLY A 222 3.22 -12.46 23.13
C GLY A 222 4.61 -11.87 23.40
N TRP A 223 4.81 -10.57 23.19
CA TRP A 223 6.05 -9.84 23.49
C TRP A 223 6.11 -9.27 24.91
N SER A 224 5.15 -9.59 25.78
CA SER A 224 5.32 -9.36 27.21
C SER A 224 6.10 -10.54 27.81
N SER A 225 7.41 -10.35 27.96
CA SER A 225 8.24 -11.13 28.88
C SER A 225 7.55 -11.24 30.25
N GLY A 226 7.44 -12.47 30.75
CA GLY A 226 7.33 -12.71 32.19
C GLY A 226 8.59 -12.28 32.93
#